data_AF-A0A075X6K6-F1
#
_entry.id   AF-A0A075X6K6-F1
#
_cell.length_a   1.000
_cell.length_b   1.000
_cell.length_c   1.000
_cell.angle_alpha   90.00
_cell.angle_beta   90.00
_cell.angle_gamma   90.00
#
_symmetry.space_group_name_H-M   'P 1'
#
loop_
_entity.id
_entity.type
_entity.pdbx_description
1 polymer ?
#
loop_
_entity_poly.entity_id
_entity_poly.type
_entity_poly.pdbx_seq_one_letter_code
_entity_poly.pdbx_strand_id
1 'polypeptide(L)'
;TSEHPLVGNTLVMNIGAAATEMALVDLPESLEELTHSDFMLHNFAYAGKGIEQDIICQLLLPTKWRKPRNSSQEGNNTTITSSPLQWQPMIAGIEQMSFASLGLEELKLPRPGEPDTSDRIKLQQRLESSVLGKAILDAAVALKLILQHQESFTLELADQCWVLQRRDLESQVFVPFVRRLNRELNKLLVAKGIPTEAINQAILTGGTS
;
A
#
# COMPACT_ATOMS: atom_id res chain seq x y z
N THR A 1 15.49 15.84 26.04
CA THR A 1 15.82 15.13 24.78
C THR A 1 17.18 14.53 24.97
N SER A 2 17.32 13.20 24.89
CA SER A 2 18.61 12.54 25.08
C SER A 2 19.53 12.91 23.92
N GLU A 3 20.58 13.68 24.20
CA GLU A 3 21.66 14.02 23.27
C GLU A 3 22.54 12.77 23.05
N HIS A 4 22.06 11.84 22.24
CA HIS A 4 22.92 10.82 21.67
C HIS A 4 23.36 11.31 20.29
N PRO A 5 24.67 11.53 20.07
CA PRO A 5 25.15 11.93 18.76
C PRO A 5 24.85 10.82 17.74
N LEU A 6 24.30 11.22 16.59
CA LEU A 6 23.91 10.35 15.48
C LEU A 6 25.20 9.91 14.73
N VAL A 7 25.99 9.03 15.34
CA VAL A 7 27.29 8.56 14.79
C VAL A 7 27.18 7.09 14.40
N GLY A 8 27.86 6.73 13.32
CA GLY A 8 27.92 5.36 12.81
C GLY A 8 26.95 5.06 11.68
N ASN A 9 26.85 3.77 11.32
CA ASN A 9 26.05 3.31 10.20
C ASN A 9 24.57 3.63 10.40
N THR A 10 24.06 4.46 9.52
CA THR A 10 22.71 5.01 9.54
C THR A 10 21.98 4.60 8.29
N LEU A 11 20.91 3.85 8.45
CA LEU A 11 19.97 3.55 7.38
C LEU A 11 18.86 4.59 7.37
N VAL A 12 18.71 5.31 6.27
CA VAL A 12 17.53 6.14 6.01
C VAL A 12 16.65 5.43 5.01
N MET A 13 15.36 5.36 5.28
CA MET A 13 14.38 4.77 4.38
C MET A 13 13.19 5.70 4.24
N ASN A 14 12.92 6.12 3.01
CA ASN A 14 11.76 6.93 2.67
C ASN A 14 10.77 6.07 1.88
N ILE A 15 9.59 5.82 2.43
CA ILE A 15 8.52 5.09 1.74
C ILE A 15 7.49 6.10 1.24
N GLY A 16 7.62 6.50 -0.03
CA GLY A 16 6.79 7.53 -0.64
C GLY A 16 5.46 7.01 -1.19
N ALA A 17 4.81 7.81 -2.04
CA ALA A 17 3.60 7.39 -2.73
C ALA A 17 3.89 6.37 -3.85
N ALA A 18 4.97 6.54 -4.62
CA ALA A 18 5.24 5.73 -5.82
C ALA A 18 6.51 4.86 -5.71
N ALA A 19 7.46 5.24 -4.87
CA ALA A 19 8.74 4.57 -4.74
C ALA A 19 9.20 4.52 -3.29
N THR A 20 10.04 3.53 -3.00
CA THR A 20 10.77 3.43 -1.74
C THR A 20 12.23 3.72 -2.05
N GLU A 21 12.83 4.60 -1.25
CA GLU A 21 14.22 5.04 -1.36
C GLU A 21 14.95 4.68 -0.07
N MET A 22 16.21 4.28 -0.20
CA MET A 22 17.08 3.91 0.90
C MET A 22 18.41 4.64 0.74
N ALA A 23 18.94 5.15 1.84
CA ALA A 23 20.30 5.63 1.93
C ALA A 23 21.02 4.92 3.08
N LEU A 24 22.24 4.46 2.83
CA LEU A 24 23.13 3.96 3.89
C LEU A 24 24.37 4.84 3.93
N VAL A 25 24.65 5.37 5.11
CA VAL A 25 25.77 6.30 5.35
C VAL A 25 26.39 5.98 6.71
N ASP A 26 27.72 6.03 6.79
CA ASP A 26 28.44 6.00 8.06
C ASP A 26 28.58 7.45 8.54
N LEU A 27 27.80 7.86 9.54
CA LEU A 27 27.77 9.25 9.97
C LEU A 27 29.00 9.57 10.84
N PRO A 28 29.82 10.56 10.46
CA PRO A 28 30.92 11.05 11.28
C PRO A 28 30.39 11.90 12.45
N GLU A 29 31.27 12.23 13.39
CA GLU A 29 30.95 13.16 14.49
C GLU A 29 30.60 14.57 13.97
N SER A 30 31.29 15.02 12.90
CA SER A 30 31.02 16.29 12.23
C SER A 30 30.35 16.06 10.87
N LEU A 31 29.08 16.44 10.76
CA LEU A 31 28.31 16.29 9.51
C LEU A 31 28.86 17.14 8.35
N GLU A 32 29.71 18.13 8.62
CA GLU A 32 30.39 18.94 7.59
C GLU A 32 31.39 18.12 6.76
N GLU A 33 31.81 16.96 7.26
CA GLU A 33 32.72 16.04 6.57
C GLU A 33 32.02 15.18 5.53
N LEU A 34 30.68 15.16 5.52
CA LEU A 34 29.90 14.34 4.60
C LEU A 34 29.90 14.92 3.18
N THR A 35 30.12 14.01 2.25
CA THR A 35 30.03 14.24 0.82
C THR A 35 28.99 13.30 0.21
N HIS A 36 28.54 13.59 -1.02
CA HIS A 36 27.62 12.70 -1.72
C HIS A 36 28.19 11.28 -1.91
N SER A 37 29.52 11.12 -2.01
CA SER A 37 30.16 9.80 -2.15
C SER A 37 30.05 8.90 -0.92
N ASP A 38 29.76 9.48 0.25
CA ASP A 38 29.62 8.71 1.49
C ASP A 38 28.26 8.00 1.57
N PHE A 39 27.29 8.45 0.77
CA PHE A 39 25.96 7.88 0.70
C PHE A 39 25.90 6.78 -0.35
N MET A 40 25.47 5.61 0.07
CA MET A 40 24.91 4.64 -0.86
C MET A 40 23.42 4.83 -0.99
N LEU A 41 22.97 5.02 -2.22
CA LEU A 41 21.57 5.21 -2.52
C LEU A 41 21.04 3.99 -3.25
N HIS A 42 19.84 3.56 -2.87
CA HIS A 42 19.10 2.50 -3.56
C HIS A 42 17.62 2.86 -3.59
N ASN A 43 16.91 2.47 -4.66
CA ASN A 43 15.48 2.69 -4.74
C ASN A 43 14.78 1.61 -5.56
N PHE A 44 13.47 1.51 -5.39
CA PHE A 44 12.62 0.72 -6.26
C PHE A 44 11.22 1.33 -6.38
N ALA A 45 10.61 1.18 -7.56
CA ALA A 45 9.32 1.77 -7.91
C ALA A 45 8.13 0.99 -7.32
N TYR A 46 8.07 0.90 -5.99
CA TYR A 46 6.95 0.36 -5.24
C TYR A 46 6.86 1.04 -3.87
N ALA A 47 5.67 1.55 -3.54
CA ALA A 47 5.33 2.10 -2.23
C ALA A 47 3.79 2.25 -2.11
N GLY A 48 3.27 3.35 -1.56
CA GLY A 48 1.83 3.55 -1.27
C GLY A 48 0.86 3.15 -2.40
N LYS A 49 1.05 3.64 -3.62
CA LYS A 49 0.25 3.29 -4.80
C LYS A 49 0.36 1.82 -5.20
N GLY A 50 1.54 1.23 -5.02
CA GLY A 50 1.76 -0.20 -5.24
C GLY A 50 0.98 -1.05 -4.22
N ILE A 51 0.98 -0.63 -2.96
CA ILE A 51 0.21 -1.25 -1.87
C ILE A 51 -1.30 -1.16 -2.17
N GLU A 52 -1.80 -0.01 -2.61
CA GLU A 52 -3.20 0.18 -3.00
C GLU A 52 -3.60 -0.75 -4.16
N GLN A 53 -2.75 -0.87 -5.18
CA GLN A 53 -2.98 -1.82 -6.26
C GLN A 53 -2.95 -3.27 -5.79
N ASP A 54 -2.09 -3.61 -4.84
CA ASP A 54 -2.04 -4.95 -4.27
C ASP A 54 -3.30 -5.24 -3.44
N ILE A 55 -3.86 -4.27 -2.72
CA ILE A 55 -5.19 -4.40 -2.08
C ILE A 55 -6.24 -4.75 -3.12
N ILE A 56 -6.25 -4.05 -4.26
CA ILE A 56 -7.19 -4.33 -5.34
C ILE A 56 -7.01 -5.75 -5.87
N CYS A 57 -5.78 -6.13 -6.23
CA CYS A 57 -5.49 -7.43 -6.82
C CYS A 57 -5.67 -8.61 -5.86
N GLN A 58 -5.36 -8.44 -4.58
CA GLN A 58 -5.32 -9.54 -3.61
C GLN A 58 -6.57 -9.64 -2.73
N LEU A 59 -7.30 -8.54 -2.51
CA LEU A 59 -8.47 -8.50 -1.65
C LEU A 59 -9.76 -8.18 -2.41
N LEU A 60 -9.73 -7.23 -3.35
CA LEU A 60 -10.94 -6.79 -4.03
C LEU A 60 -11.30 -7.63 -5.25
N LEU A 61 -10.32 -8.07 -6.02
CA LEU A 61 -10.52 -8.85 -7.24
C LEU A 61 -10.88 -10.32 -7.00
N PRO A 62 -10.26 -11.05 -6.05
CA PRO A 62 -10.53 -12.47 -5.90
C PRO A 62 -11.96 -12.77 -5.43
N THR A 63 -12.63 -13.70 -6.10
CA THR A 63 -14.02 -14.09 -5.80
C THR A 63 -14.19 -14.69 -4.40
N LYS A 64 -13.14 -15.25 -3.80
CA LYS A 64 -13.17 -15.78 -2.43
C LYS A 64 -13.53 -14.74 -1.36
N TRP A 65 -13.26 -13.45 -1.64
CA TRP A 65 -13.54 -12.35 -0.73
C TRP A 65 -14.84 -11.61 -1.06
N ARG A 66 -15.44 -11.93 -2.21
CA ARG A 66 -16.59 -11.22 -2.78
C ARG A 66 -17.86 -12.02 -2.69
N LYS A 67 -18.95 -11.32 -2.42
CA LYS A 67 -20.29 -11.83 -2.59
C LYS A 67 -21.13 -10.83 -3.37
N PRO A 68 -22.11 -11.30 -4.16
CA PRO A 68 -23.11 -10.41 -4.74
C PRO A 68 -23.77 -9.58 -3.65
N ARG A 69 -24.00 -8.30 -3.92
CA ARG A 69 -24.77 -7.44 -3.04
C ARG A 69 -26.23 -7.89 -3.07
N ASN A 70 -26.78 -8.28 -1.92
CA ASN A 70 -28.19 -8.67 -1.84
C ASN A 70 -29.06 -7.42 -2.00
N SER A 71 -29.83 -7.35 -3.09
CA SER A 71 -30.84 -6.32 -3.33
C SER A 71 -32.10 -6.56 -2.49
N SER A 72 -31.94 -6.71 -1.17
CA SER A 72 -33.06 -6.82 -0.22
C SER A 72 -33.14 -5.55 0.61
N GLN A 73 -33.40 -4.43 -0.07
CA GLN A 73 -34.06 -3.29 0.57
C GLN A 73 -35.50 -3.26 0.07
N GLU A 74 -36.32 -4.17 0.58
CA GLU A 74 -37.72 -3.82 0.86
C GLU A 74 -37.69 -2.75 1.95
N GLY A 75 -38.45 -1.68 1.73
CA GLY A 75 -38.37 -0.47 2.52
C GLY A 75 -38.53 -0.71 4.01
N ASN A 76 -37.65 -0.09 4.80
CA ASN A 76 -37.95 0.34 6.15
C ASN A 76 -37.08 1.55 6.48
N ASN A 77 -37.75 2.70 6.59
CA ASN A 77 -37.22 3.94 7.14
C ASN A 77 -36.63 3.68 8.54
N THR A 78 -35.31 3.65 8.71
CA THR A 78 -34.70 4.05 10.00
C THR A 78 -33.20 4.36 9.89
N THR A 79 -32.86 5.56 10.35
CA THR A 79 -31.60 5.96 10.98
C THR A 79 -30.35 5.99 10.09
N ILE A 80 -30.01 7.21 9.65
CA ILE A 80 -28.63 7.60 9.35
C ILE A 80 -27.84 7.45 10.65
N THR A 81 -27.34 6.24 10.93
CA THR A 81 -26.27 6.06 11.92
C THR A 81 -24.99 6.44 11.20
N SER A 82 -24.66 7.73 11.21
CA SER A 82 -23.37 8.23 10.77
C SER A 82 -22.28 7.67 11.69
N SER A 83 -21.86 6.44 11.45
CA SER A 83 -20.61 5.93 11.99
C SER A 83 -19.50 6.63 11.22
N PRO A 84 -18.53 7.31 11.87
CA PRO A 84 -17.45 8.04 11.21
C PRO A 84 -16.54 7.20 10.30
N LEU A 85 -16.80 5.89 10.20
CA LEU A 85 -15.93 4.86 9.65
C LEU A 85 -16.61 4.05 8.51
N GLN A 86 -17.82 4.42 8.08
CA GLN A 86 -18.45 3.84 6.89
C GLN A 86 -17.96 4.62 5.66
N TRP A 87 -16.91 4.13 5.00
CA TRP A 87 -16.55 4.66 3.69
C TRP A 87 -17.71 4.43 2.71
N GLN A 88 -18.05 5.47 1.95
CA GLN A 88 -19.06 5.42 0.90
C GLN A 88 -18.48 6.08 -0.35
N PRO A 89 -18.81 5.59 -1.56
CA PRO A 89 -18.37 6.24 -2.78
C PRO A 89 -18.97 7.65 -2.88
N MET A 90 -18.15 8.65 -3.18
CA MET A 90 -18.61 10.04 -3.33
C MET A 90 -19.51 10.26 -4.56
N ILE A 91 -19.59 9.29 -5.47
CA ILE A 91 -20.28 9.42 -6.75
C ILE A 91 -21.55 8.58 -6.74
N ALA A 92 -22.69 9.26 -6.92
CA ALA A 92 -23.99 8.60 -7.05
C ALA A 92 -24.05 7.71 -8.30
N GLY A 93 -24.80 6.61 -8.23
CA GLY A 93 -25.02 5.72 -9.37
C GLY A 93 -24.05 4.55 -9.48
N ILE A 94 -22.98 4.50 -8.66
CA ILE A 94 -22.01 3.39 -8.65
C ILE A 94 -22.68 2.08 -8.26
N GLU A 95 -23.66 2.12 -7.37
CA GLU A 95 -24.43 0.98 -6.88
C GLU A 95 -25.15 0.17 -7.97
N GLN A 96 -25.46 0.77 -9.12
CA GLN A 96 -26.12 0.10 -10.25
C GLN A 96 -25.12 -0.45 -11.27
N MET A 97 -23.82 -0.19 -11.10
CA MET A 97 -22.77 -0.70 -11.99
C MET A 97 -22.43 -2.16 -11.67
N SER A 98 -21.82 -2.86 -12.62
CA SER A 98 -21.28 -4.19 -12.38
C SER A 98 -19.77 -4.14 -12.18
N PHE A 99 -19.26 -4.77 -11.13
CA PHE A 99 -17.83 -4.89 -10.90
C PHE A 99 -17.09 -5.51 -12.09
N ALA A 100 -17.69 -6.51 -12.74
CA ALA A 100 -17.11 -7.19 -13.89
C ALA A 100 -16.82 -6.25 -15.08
N SER A 101 -17.52 -5.10 -15.16
CA SER A 101 -17.31 -4.11 -16.24
C SER A 101 -15.91 -3.48 -16.27
N LEU A 102 -15.14 -3.63 -15.19
CA LEU A 102 -13.76 -3.15 -15.12
C LEU A 102 -12.80 -3.98 -15.99
N GLY A 103 -13.14 -5.25 -16.25
CA GLY A 103 -12.31 -6.18 -17.02
C GLY A 103 -10.90 -6.32 -16.46
N LEU A 104 -10.74 -6.34 -15.14
CA LEU A 104 -9.42 -6.46 -14.50
C LEU A 104 -8.82 -7.86 -14.73
N GLU A 105 -9.68 -8.86 -14.94
CA GLU A 105 -9.34 -10.25 -15.25
C GLU A 105 -8.66 -10.41 -16.63
N GLU A 106 -8.83 -9.43 -17.53
CA GLU A 106 -8.18 -9.41 -18.85
C GLU A 106 -6.72 -8.94 -18.79
N LEU A 107 -6.31 -8.36 -17.66
CA LEU A 107 -4.97 -7.82 -17.48
C LEU A 107 -4.03 -8.86 -16.86
N LYS A 108 -2.76 -8.77 -17.22
CA LYS A 108 -1.70 -9.38 -16.43
C LYS A 108 -1.54 -8.57 -15.14
N LEU A 109 -1.94 -9.16 -14.02
CA LEU A 109 -1.89 -8.51 -12.72
C LEU A 109 -0.46 -8.46 -12.16
N PRO A 110 -0.06 -7.37 -11.49
CA PRO A 110 1.23 -7.28 -10.82
C PRO A 110 1.31 -8.27 -9.65
N ARG A 111 2.53 -8.74 -9.34
CA ARG A 111 2.75 -9.59 -8.16
C ARG A 111 2.77 -8.74 -6.89
N PRO A 112 2.21 -9.26 -5.77
CA PRO A 112 2.17 -8.51 -4.53
C PRO A 112 3.58 -8.24 -4.02
N GLY A 113 3.84 -7.01 -3.58
CA GLY A 113 5.14 -6.53 -3.11
C GLY A 113 6.19 -6.32 -4.20
N GLU A 114 5.90 -6.63 -5.48
CA GLU A 114 6.86 -6.46 -6.57
C GLU A 114 6.62 -5.17 -7.37
N PRO A 115 7.67 -4.46 -7.82
CA PRO A 115 7.51 -3.23 -8.61
C PRO A 115 6.72 -3.43 -9.89
N ASP A 116 6.95 -4.53 -10.63
CA ASP A 116 6.25 -4.93 -11.87
C ASP A 116 5.73 -3.74 -12.69
N THR A 117 6.61 -2.76 -12.96
CA THR A 117 6.24 -1.37 -13.32
C THR A 117 5.28 -1.30 -14.51
N SER A 118 5.53 -2.10 -15.55
CA SER A 118 4.68 -2.12 -16.74
C SER A 118 3.27 -2.65 -16.46
N ASP A 119 3.14 -3.66 -15.61
CA ASP A 119 1.83 -4.26 -15.26
C ASP A 119 1.05 -3.30 -14.34
N ARG A 120 1.74 -2.63 -13.41
CA ARG A 120 1.16 -1.59 -12.54
C ARG A 120 0.67 -0.37 -13.30
N ILE A 121 1.41 0.10 -14.31
CA ILE A 121 0.98 1.22 -15.16
C ILE A 121 -0.29 0.86 -15.92
N LYS A 122 -0.37 -0.35 -16.51
CA LYS A 122 -1.57 -0.81 -17.23
C LYS A 122 -2.78 -0.93 -16.31
N LEU A 123 -2.58 -1.50 -15.11
CA LEU A 123 -3.62 -1.58 -14.10
C LEU A 123 -4.12 -0.19 -13.70
N GLN A 124 -3.20 0.76 -13.44
CA GLN A 124 -3.55 2.14 -13.11
C GLN A 124 -4.39 2.79 -14.21
N GLN A 125 -3.94 2.67 -15.47
CA GLN A 125 -4.66 3.23 -16.63
C GLN A 125 -6.07 2.64 -16.78
N ARG A 126 -6.26 1.34 -16.52
CA ARG A 126 -7.58 0.70 -16.55
C ARG A 126 -8.48 1.19 -15.41
N LEU A 127 -7.93 1.38 -14.21
CA LEU A 127 -8.71 1.89 -13.07
C LEU A 127 -9.09 3.36 -13.26
N GLU A 128 -8.21 4.18 -13.84
CA GLU A 128 -8.47 5.60 -14.07
C GLU A 128 -9.41 5.89 -15.25
N SER A 129 -9.65 4.91 -16.12
CA SER A 129 -10.50 5.10 -17.32
C SER A 129 -12.00 5.15 -17.03
N SER A 130 -12.44 4.77 -15.83
CA SER A 130 -13.85 4.71 -15.45
C SER A 130 -14.11 5.29 -14.07
N VAL A 131 -15.36 5.72 -13.84
CA VAL A 131 -15.83 6.18 -12.53
C VAL A 131 -15.75 5.07 -11.49
N LEU A 132 -16.14 3.84 -11.85
CA LEU A 132 -16.07 2.68 -10.97
C LEU A 132 -14.62 2.34 -10.60
N GLY A 133 -13.70 2.41 -11.55
CA GLY A 133 -12.28 2.13 -11.29
C GLY A 133 -11.63 3.15 -10.36
N LYS A 134 -11.99 4.45 -10.49
CA LYS A 134 -11.58 5.49 -9.53
C LYS A 134 -12.15 5.24 -8.14
N ALA A 135 -13.42 4.84 -8.04
CA ALA A 135 -14.02 4.50 -6.76
C ALA A 135 -13.36 3.28 -6.10
N ILE A 136 -12.83 2.33 -6.88
CA ILE A 136 -12.03 1.22 -6.36
C ILE A 136 -10.67 1.68 -5.84
N LEU A 137 -10.00 2.61 -6.52
CA LEU A 137 -8.76 3.21 -6.02
C LEU A 137 -9.03 3.89 -4.67
N ASP A 138 -10.10 4.69 -4.58
CA ASP A 138 -10.49 5.35 -3.34
C ASP A 138 -10.83 4.33 -2.23
N ALA A 139 -11.53 3.24 -2.57
CA ALA A 139 -11.85 2.15 -1.65
C ALA A 139 -10.58 1.46 -1.12
N ALA A 140 -9.57 1.25 -1.98
CA ALA A 140 -8.31 0.63 -1.58
C ALA A 140 -7.52 1.51 -0.60
N VAL A 141 -7.51 2.84 -0.82
CA VAL A 141 -6.92 3.81 0.13
C VAL A 141 -7.67 3.75 1.46
N ALA A 142 -9.01 3.77 1.44
CA ALA A 142 -9.81 3.71 2.65
C ALA A 142 -9.60 2.40 3.41
N LEU A 143 -9.57 1.26 2.72
CA LEU A 143 -9.29 -0.06 3.31
C LEU A 143 -7.96 -0.09 4.05
N LYS A 144 -6.91 0.45 3.41
CA LYS A 144 -5.57 0.53 3.99
C LYS A 144 -5.58 1.30 5.31
N LEU A 145 -6.22 2.47 5.35
CA LEU A 145 -6.32 3.33 6.53
C LEU A 145 -7.22 2.76 7.62
N ILE A 146 -8.35 2.17 7.24
CA ILE A 146 -9.36 1.68 8.19
C ILE A 146 -8.86 0.40 8.88
N LEU A 147 -8.36 -0.57 8.10
CA LEU A 147 -7.92 -1.85 8.65
C LEU A 147 -6.63 -1.74 9.49
N GLN A 148 -5.87 -0.64 9.39
CA GLN A 148 -4.78 -0.37 10.35
C GLN A 148 -5.30 -0.14 11.78
N HIS A 149 -6.54 0.33 11.94
CA HIS A 149 -7.11 0.66 13.25
C HIS A 149 -8.30 -0.24 13.64
N GLN A 150 -8.86 -1.00 12.69
CA GLN A 150 -9.98 -1.93 12.93
C GLN A 150 -9.62 -3.36 12.56
N GLU A 151 -10.18 -4.34 13.27
CA GLU A 151 -9.96 -5.77 12.98
C GLU A 151 -10.68 -6.23 11.71
N SER A 152 -11.81 -5.60 11.38
CA SER A 152 -12.67 -5.97 10.27
C SER A 152 -13.29 -4.74 9.64
N PHE A 153 -13.55 -4.79 8.34
CA PHE A 153 -14.26 -3.76 7.62
C PHE A 153 -15.17 -4.37 6.54
N THR A 154 -16.38 -3.83 6.42
CA THR A 154 -17.33 -4.21 5.38
C THR A 154 -17.34 -3.14 4.30
N LEU A 155 -17.03 -3.54 3.08
CA LEU A 155 -17.09 -2.69 1.90
C LEU A 155 -18.27 -3.09 1.04
N GLU A 156 -19.04 -2.12 0.58
CA GLU A 156 -20.03 -2.29 -0.47
C GLU A 156 -19.68 -1.38 -1.64
N LEU A 157 -19.60 -1.94 -2.84
CA LEU A 157 -19.29 -1.20 -4.05
C LEU A 157 -19.87 -1.91 -5.26
N ALA A 158 -20.60 -1.17 -6.09
CA ALA A 158 -21.28 -1.71 -7.27
C ALA A 158 -22.24 -2.86 -6.90
N ASP A 159 -22.18 -3.96 -7.63
CA ASP A 159 -22.95 -5.18 -7.40
C ASP A 159 -22.29 -6.14 -6.40
N GLN A 160 -21.27 -5.70 -5.64
CA GLN A 160 -20.47 -6.55 -4.75
C GLN A 160 -20.39 -6.05 -3.31
N CYS A 161 -20.15 -6.99 -2.40
CA CYS A 161 -19.88 -6.78 -0.99
C CYS A 161 -18.67 -7.60 -0.55
N TRP A 162 -17.85 -7.04 0.34
CA TRP A 162 -16.70 -7.69 0.97
C TRP A 162 -16.78 -7.52 2.49
N VAL A 163 -16.35 -8.56 3.21
CA VAL A 163 -16.05 -8.48 4.65
C VAL A 163 -14.60 -8.89 4.81
N LEU A 164 -13.73 -7.90 5.03
CA LEU A 164 -12.28 -8.07 5.04
C LEU A 164 -11.75 -7.95 6.46
N GLN A 165 -10.82 -8.82 6.84
CA GLN A 165 -10.13 -8.75 8.14
C GLN A 165 -8.76 -8.08 7.99
N ARG A 166 -8.28 -7.45 9.06
CA ARG A 166 -6.91 -6.89 9.13
C ARG A 166 -5.85 -7.93 8.76
N ARG A 167 -5.98 -9.16 9.29
CA ARG A 167 -5.07 -10.27 8.98
C ARG A 167 -4.98 -10.61 7.48
N ASP A 168 -6.04 -10.36 6.73
CA ASP A 168 -6.07 -10.63 5.29
C ASP A 168 -5.24 -9.56 4.57
N LEU A 169 -5.38 -8.28 4.95
CA LEU A 169 -4.52 -7.19 4.47
C LEU A 169 -3.05 -7.42 4.82
N GLU A 170 -2.76 -7.78 6.06
CA GLU A 170 -1.40 -8.06 6.52
C GLU A 170 -0.76 -9.20 5.72
N SER A 171 -1.43 -10.35 5.64
CA SER A 171 -0.88 -11.55 5.02
C SER A 171 -0.76 -11.45 3.50
N GLN A 172 -1.71 -10.79 2.83
CA GLN A 172 -1.75 -10.73 1.37
C GLN A 172 -1.02 -9.52 0.78
N VAL A 173 -0.81 -8.45 1.55
CA VAL A 173 -0.26 -7.18 1.03
C VAL A 173 1.00 -6.75 1.81
N PHE A 174 0.91 -6.60 3.13
CA PHE A 174 2.04 -6.06 3.91
C PHE A 174 3.20 -7.04 4.05
N VAL A 175 2.94 -8.33 4.26
CA VAL A 175 4.00 -9.35 4.33
C VAL A 175 4.81 -9.40 3.01
N PRO A 176 4.19 -9.46 1.81
CA PRO A 176 4.93 -9.33 0.56
C PRO A 176 5.74 -8.04 0.43
N PHE A 177 5.20 -6.90 0.84
CA PHE A 177 5.93 -5.62 0.82
C PHE A 177 7.16 -5.65 1.74
N VAL A 178 7.02 -6.09 2.98
CA VAL A 178 8.14 -6.21 3.94
C VAL A 178 9.20 -7.18 3.41
N ARG A 179 8.80 -8.28 2.76
CA ARG A 179 9.75 -9.21 2.12
C ARG A 179 10.54 -8.54 0.99
N ARG A 180 9.87 -7.73 0.16
CA ARG A 180 10.56 -6.93 -0.88
C ARG A 180 11.53 -5.96 -0.24
N LEU A 181 11.09 -5.23 0.79
CA LEU A 181 11.90 -4.27 1.52
C LEU A 181 13.20 -4.91 2.04
N ASN A 182 13.07 -6.04 2.73
CA ASN A 182 14.22 -6.79 3.25
C ASN A 182 15.15 -7.26 2.15
N ARG A 183 14.62 -7.69 1.00
CA ARG A 183 15.44 -8.09 -0.15
C ARG A 183 16.25 -6.92 -0.71
N GLU A 184 15.65 -5.74 -0.82
CA GLU A 184 16.33 -4.54 -1.32
C GLU A 184 17.35 -3.99 -0.30
N LEU A 185 17.01 -4.02 0.99
CA LEU A 185 17.94 -3.68 2.07
C LEU A 185 19.16 -4.63 2.07
N ASN A 186 18.93 -5.94 1.97
CA ASN A 186 20.03 -6.91 1.97
C ASN A 186 20.97 -6.72 0.76
N LYS A 187 20.45 -6.32 -0.41
CA LYS A 187 21.30 -5.96 -1.56
C LYS A 187 22.21 -4.77 -1.23
N LEU A 188 21.65 -3.75 -0.59
CA LEU A 188 22.39 -2.55 -0.18
C LEU A 188 23.49 -2.90 0.83
N LEU A 189 23.17 -3.70 1.85
CA LEU A 189 24.11 -4.13 2.89
C LEU A 189 25.25 -4.99 2.33
N VAL A 190 24.93 -5.98 1.49
CA VAL A 190 25.93 -6.83 0.84
C VAL A 190 26.86 -6.01 -0.06
N ALA A 191 26.35 -5.00 -0.76
CA ALA A 191 27.16 -4.13 -1.61
C ALA A 191 28.22 -3.31 -0.83
N LYS A 192 28.00 -3.03 0.45
CA LYS A 192 29.00 -2.39 1.36
C LYS A 192 29.80 -3.35 2.21
N GLY A 193 29.38 -4.61 2.32
CA GLY A 193 29.93 -5.53 3.32
C GLY A 193 29.59 -5.15 4.76
N ILE A 194 28.47 -4.43 4.97
CA ILE A 194 27.98 -4.07 6.30
C ILE A 194 27.01 -5.16 6.76
N PRO A 195 27.27 -5.85 7.89
CA PRO A 195 26.30 -6.78 8.45
C PRO A 195 25.11 -6.00 9.06
N THR A 196 23.92 -6.60 9.08
CA THR A 196 22.70 -5.93 9.58
C THR A 196 22.86 -5.46 11.02
N GLU A 197 23.58 -6.21 11.85
CA GLU A 197 23.84 -5.87 13.25
C GLU A 197 24.75 -4.65 13.43
N ALA A 198 25.45 -4.22 12.37
CA ALA A 198 26.29 -3.04 12.40
C ALA A 198 25.54 -1.73 12.10
N ILE A 199 24.23 -1.80 11.77
CA ILE A 199 23.39 -0.60 11.64
C ILE A 199 23.13 -0.05 13.05
N ASN A 200 23.68 1.12 13.36
CA ASN A 200 23.52 1.77 14.65
C ASN A 200 22.12 2.39 14.80
N GLN A 201 21.53 2.82 13.68
CA GLN A 201 20.24 3.49 13.68
C GLN A 201 19.52 3.42 12.34
N ALA A 202 18.20 3.50 12.41
CA ALA A 202 17.31 3.58 11.25
C ALA A 202 16.38 4.79 11.36
N ILE A 203 16.36 5.61 10.32
CA ILE A 203 15.44 6.75 10.15
C ILE A 203 14.40 6.34 9.11
N LEU A 204 13.14 6.24 9.55
CA LEU A 204 12.01 5.93 8.68
C LEU A 204 11.24 7.21 8.40
N THR A 205 11.09 7.52 7.12
CA THR A 205 10.31 8.66 6.65
C THR A 205 9.34 8.22 5.55
N GLY A 206 8.47 9.14 5.18
CA GLY A 206 7.39 8.88 4.23
C GLY A 206 6.11 8.45 4.95
N GLY A 207 4.99 8.99 4.47
CA GLY A 207 3.66 8.58 4.90
C GLY A 207 3.11 7.59 3.90
N THR A 208 3.06 6.31 4.27
CA THR A 208 2.15 5.37 3.61
C THR A 208 0.75 5.60 4.18
N SER A 209 0.19 6.80 3.95
CA SER A 209 -1.19 7.15 4.29
C SER A 209 -2.12 6.18 3.61
#